data_AF-A0A6I5X8E6-F1
#
_entry.id   AF-A0A6I5X8E6-F1
#
_cell.length_a   1.000
_cell.length_b   1.000
_cell.length_c   1.000
_cell.angle_alpha   90.00
_cell.angle_beta   90.00
_cell.angle_gamma   90.00
#
_symmetry.space_group_name_H-M   'P 1'
#
loop_
_entity.id
_entity.type
_entity.pdbx_description
1 polymer ?
#
loop_
_entity_poly.entity_id
_entity_poly.type
_entity_poly.pdbx_seq_one_letter_code
_entity_poly.pdbx_strand_id
1 'polypeptide(L)'
;MDVEGLLKAGLAVAVPLLTAVGIGSRRSRLRNEIRENLALVEEVQKHALLSDHTLSAAWLQGRIATDIARLTGQTGGKRKKPVQKGSAVVALVLALAFGYWTWFIDRNDFVWYSVFPGTVSALMAISFWGHFVNRDLIDDSDLPAGAHALATDDGDEQIANSVILAATGGIDDRFNDGGQVDVVFRFCRFAQSWQFEEAIKLADANWLECRLKAWLWNNRSVFGDDLMKLDSLVDEALRDRSASEVWRDFVETENRSINEAWGKIDFDQMGAGSRRRRVAPDYDVVILAPVGSTGGYFVESAVQLPKALQFLVHRLDDHWLVANHIATAAPVPTWPPTWWAIGDPALEELEH
;
A
#
# COMPACT_ATOMS: atom_id res chain seq x y z
N MET A 1 27.36 25.06 53.23
CA MET A 1 26.69 24.69 51.98
C MET A 1 27.01 25.77 50.96
N ASP A 2 27.67 25.39 49.88
CA ASP A 2 28.22 26.31 48.90
C ASP A 2 27.15 26.69 47.87
N VAL A 3 26.57 27.89 48.02
CA VAL A 3 25.42 28.37 47.23
C VAL A 3 25.75 28.40 45.73
N GLU A 4 27.02 28.61 45.40
CA GLU A 4 27.52 28.65 44.03
C GLU A 4 27.53 27.27 43.37
N GLY A 5 27.80 26.20 44.14
CA GLY A 5 27.73 24.82 43.66
C GLY A 5 26.30 24.38 43.36
N LEU A 6 25.34 24.82 44.19
CA LEU A 6 23.91 24.57 44.00
C LEU A 6 23.35 25.31 42.77
N LEU A 7 23.85 26.52 42.49
CA LEU A 7 23.50 27.31 41.31
C LEU A 7 24.08 26.73 40.02
N LYS A 8 25.34 26.27 40.02
CA LYS A 8 25.96 25.61 38.86
C LYS A 8 25.31 24.27 38.55
N ALA A 9 24.96 23.48 39.57
CA ALA A 9 24.19 22.25 39.39
C ALA A 9 22.78 22.54 38.85
N GLY A 10 22.10 23.57 39.37
CA GLY A 10 20.81 24.03 38.88
C GLY A 10 20.83 24.48 37.42
N LEU A 11 21.84 25.25 37.02
CA LEU A 11 22.02 25.71 35.63
C LEU A 11 22.38 24.58 34.67
N ALA A 12 23.21 23.62 35.09
CA ALA A 12 23.58 22.46 34.28
C ALA A 12 22.39 21.55 33.98
N VAL A 13 21.36 21.53 34.85
CA VAL A 13 20.12 20.79 34.63
C VAL A 13 19.07 21.65 33.91
N ALA A 14 18.99 22.95 34.23
CA ALA A 14 18.01 23.86 33.65
C ALA A 14 18.29 24.21 32.19
N VAL A 15 19.55 24.32 31.76
CA VAL A 15 19.89 24.67 30.37
C VAL A 15 19.47 23.57 29.39
N PRO A 16 19.78 22.27 29.61
CA PRO A 16 19.25 21.18 28.80
C PRO A 16 17.72 21.13 28.78
N LEU A 17 17.06 21.37 29.93
CA LEU A 17 15.60 21.44 30.04
C LEU A 17 15.02 22.61 29.26
N LEU A 18 15.64 23.79 29.30
CA LEU A 18 15.21 24.97 28.55
C LEU A 18 15.42 24.78 27.03
N THR A 19 16.50 24.11 26.62
CA THR A 19 16.68 23.69 25.22
C THR A 19 15.69 22.61 24.78
N ALA A 20 15.29 21.71 25.70
CA ALA A 20 14.27 20.70 25.43
C ALA A 20 12.85 21.31 25.36
N VAL A 21 12.57 22.39 26.10
CA VAL A 21 11.28 23.09 26.15
C VAL A 21 11.11 24.10 24.99
N GLY A 22 12.15 24.35 24.18
CA GLY A 22 11.99 24.92 22.85
C GLY A 22 11.54 26.39 22.78
N ILE A 23 11.84 27.18 23.81
CA ILE A 23 11.54 28.62 23.84
C ILE A 23 12.70 29.36 23.16
N GLY A 24 12.64 29.54 21.82
CA GLY A 24 13.42 30.61 21.18
C GLY A 24 13.84 30.46 19.71
N SER A 25 14.09 29.27 19.16
CA SER A 25 14.74 29.17 17.83
C SER A 25 14.12 28.19 16.85
N ARG A 26 13.23 27.31 17.31
CA ARG A 26 12.75 26.17 16.51
C ARG A 26 11.93 26.59 15.29
N ARG A 27 11.04 27.58 15.45
CA ARG A 27 10.20 28.09 14.34
C ARG A 27 10.99 28.84 13.27
N SER A 28 11.98 29.65 13.66
CA SER A 28 12.83 30.36 12.69
C SER A 28 13.69 29.39 11.89
N ARG A 29 14.23 28.36 12.55
CA ARG A 29 15.02 27.31 11.90
C ARG A 29 14.18 26.51 10.90
N LEU A 30 12.98 26.08 11.31
CA LEU A 30 12.03 25.38 10.42
C LEU A 30 11.65 26.21 9.19
N ARG A 31 11.43 27.52 9.34
CA ARG A 31 11.13 28.41 8.20
C ARG A 31 12.29 28.47 7.19
N ASN A 32 13.53 28.52 7.67
CA ASN A 32 14.69 28.51 6.79
C ASN A 32 14.87 27.15 6.10
N GLU A 33 14.72 26.05 6.83
CA GLU A 33 14.79 24.69 6.26
C GLU A 33 13.71 24.47 5.18
N ILE A 34 12.47 24.94 5.39
CA ILE A 34 11.41 24.89 4.36
C ILE A 34 11.80 25.70 3.12
N ARG A 35 12.35 26.90 3.31
CA ARG A 35 12.75 27.76 2.18
C ARG A 35 13.88 27.14 1.37
N GLU A 36 14.86 26.54 2.03
CA GLU A 36 15.97 25.83 1.39
C GLU A 36 15.46 24.58 0.65
N ASN A 37 14.57 23.80 1.26
CA ASN A 37 13.98 22.61 0.62
C ASN A 37 13.11 23.00 -0.60
N LEU A 38 12.33 24.08 -0.52
CA LEU A 38 11.54 24.56 -1.67
C LEU A 38 12.44 24.99 -2.84
N ALA A 39 13.54 25.69 -2.56
CA ALA A 39 14.51 26.05 -3.59
C ALA A 39 15.15 24.80 -4.24
N LEU A 40 15.45 23.78 -3.43
CA LEU A 40 15.99 22.51 -3.91
C LEU A 40 14.99 21.74 -4.78
N VAL A 41 13.70 21.73 -4.42
CA VAL A 41 12.65 21.13 -5.26
C VAL A 41 12.56 21.83 -6.61
N GLU A 42 12.61 23.15 -6.64
CA GLU A 42 12.58 23.93 -7.88
C GLU A 42 13.79 23.61 -8.78
N GLU A 43 14.96 23.40 -8.19
CA GLU A 43 16.18 23.02 -8.92
C GLU A 43 16.10 21.58 -9.46
N VAL A 44 15.59 20.64 -8.66
CA VAL A 44 15.38 19.24 -9.09
C VAL A 44 14.35 19.15 -10.22
N GLN A 45 13.27 19.95 -10.17
CA GLN A 45 12.24 19.99 -11.23
C GLN A 45 12.75 20.56 -12.55
N LYS A 46 13.80 21.41 -12.55
CA LYS A 46 14.42 21.92 -13.78
C LYS A 46 15.22 20.83 -14.53
N HIS A 47 15.53 19.71 -13.89
CA HIS A 47 16.27 18.60 -14.48
C HIS A 47 15.33 17.44 -14.84
N ALA A 48 14.95 17.33 -16.12
CA ALA A 48 14.03 16.30 -16.63
C ALA A 48 14.41 14.86 -16.25
N LEU A 49 15.72 14.55 -16.24
CA LEU A 49 16.22 13.23 -15.82
C LEU A 49 16.00 12.92 -14.34
N LEU A 50 16.03 13.95 -13.48
CA LEU A 50 15.80 13.80 -12.05
C LEU A 50 14.31 13.85 -11.74
N SER A 51 13.53 14.72 -12.40
CA SER A 51 12.08 14.80 -12.19
C SER A 51 11.37 13.49 -12.53
N ASP A 52 11.76 12.84 -13.62
CA ASP A 52 10.99 11.73 -14.18
C ASP A 52 11.38 10.37 -13.58
N HIS A 53 12.56 10.27 -12.97
CA HIS A 53 13.13 8.98 -12.53
C HIS A 53 13.59 8.94 -11.07
N THR A 54 13.60 10.06 -10.34
CA THR A 54 14.12 10.06 -8.97
C THR A 54 13.07 10.43 -7.93
N LEU A 55 12.94 9.56 -6.91
CA LEU A 55 12.06 9.75 -5.76
C LEU A 55 12.43 10.96 -4.89
N SER A 56 13.55 11.63 -5.17
CA SER A 56 14.04 12.78 -4.41
C SER A 56 13.10 13.97 -4.45
N ALA A 57 12.44 14.25 -5.57
CA ALA A 57 11.47 15.35 -5.66
C ALA A 57 10.25 15.09 -4.75
N ALA A 58 9.67 13.89 -4.85
CA ALA A 58 8.55 13.47 -4.01
C ALA A 58 8.91 13.47 -2.51
N TRP A 59 10.09 12.96 -2.16
CA TRP A 59 10.57 12.96 -0.78
C TRP A 59 10.76 14.36 -0.22
N LEU A 60 11.36 15.27 -0.99
CA LEU A 60 11.55 16.67 -0.58
C LEU A 60 10.21 17.38 -0.40
N GLN A 61 9.26 17.17 -1.31
CA GLN A 61 7.91 17.73 -1.18
C GLN A 61 7.18 17.17 0.05
N GLY A 62 7.31 15.87 0.33
CA GLY A 62 6.77 15.25 1.55
C GLY A 62 7.38 15.86 2.81
N ARG A 63 8.70 16.06 2.84
CA ARG A 63 9.38 16.74 3.96
C ARG A 63 8.93 18.18 4.15
N ILE A 64 8.79 18.94 3.07
CA ILE A 64 8.29 20.33 3.12
C ILE A 64 6.89 20.36 3.72
N ALA A 65 6.01 19.46 3.29
CA ALA A 65 4.66 19.34 3.82
C ALA A 65 4.65 19.08 5.33
N THR A 66 5.42 18.10 5.81
CA THR A 66 5.53 17.79 7.24
C THR A 66 6.08 18.98 8.03
N ASP A 67 7.08 19.69 7.50
CA ASP A 67 7.67 20.83 8.17
C ASP A 67 6.71 22.04 8.20
N ILE A 68 5.90 22.24 7.15
CA ILE A 68 4.81 23.22 7.13
C ILE A 68 3.74 22.88 8.18
N ALA A 69 3.31 21.62 8.26
CA ALA A 69 2.32 21.16 9.24
C ALA A 69 2.81 21.39 10.69
N ARG A 70 4.08 21.10 10.96
CA ARG A 70 4.74 21.44 12.23
C ARG A 70 4.75 22.94 12.52
N LEU A 71 4.87 23.77 11.48
CA LEU A 71 4.90 25.23 11.59
C LEU A 71 3.51 25.83 11.86
N THR A 72 2.48 25.28 11.22
CA THR A 72 1.07 25.67 11.41
C THR A 72 0.50 25.13 12.72
N GLY A 73 1.22 24.25 13.40
CA GLY A 73 0.79 23.66 14.67
C GLY A 73 -0.27 22.57 14.50
N GLN A 74 -0.47 22.08 13.27
CA GLN A 74 -1.20 20.85 13.05
C GLN A 74 -0.33 19.71 13.58
N THR A 75 -0.83 19.01 14.60
CA THR A 75 -0.14 17.86 15.17
C THR A 75 -0.36 16.67 14.26
N GLY A 76 0.46 16.55 13.21
CA GLY A 76 0.48 15.40 12.30
C GLY A 76 1.20 14.18 12.90
N GLY A 77 0.90 13.89 14.16
CA GLY A 77 1.47 12.75 14.85
C GLY A 77 0.39 11.72 15.09
N LYS A 78 0.58 10.52 14.54
CA LYS A 78 -0.13 9.29 14.91
C LYS A 78 -0.52 9.32 16.38
N ARG A 79 -1.79 9.05 16.67
CA ARG A 79 -2.33 8.99 18.02
C ARG A 79 -1.59 7.88 18.78
N LYS A 80 -0.53 8.26 19.49
CA LYS A 80 0.30 7.34 20.27
C LYS A 80 -0.60 6.56 21.24
N LYS A 81 -0.41 5.24 21.39
CA LYS A 81 -1.18 4.44 22.35
C LYS A 81 -1.19 5.14 23.72
N PRO A 82 -2.35 5.25 24.40
CA PRO A 82 -2.42 5.93 25.69
C PRO A 82 -1.37 5.30 26.62
N VAL A 83 -0.66 6.15 27.37
CA VAL A 83 0.35 5.67 28.32
C VAL A 83 -0.32 4.64 29.22
N GLN A 84 0.25 3.43 29.30
CA GLN A 84 -0.19 2.43 30.25
C GLN A 84 0.09 2.98 31.66
N LYS A 85 -0.91 3.66 32.22
CA LYS A 85 -0.78 4.40 33.48
C LYS A 85 -0.34 3.48 34.61
N GLY A 86 -0.76 2.20 34.58
CA GLY A 86 -0.39 1.20 35.58
C GLY A 86 1.12 0.96 35.65
N SER A 87 1.76 0.62 34.52
CA SER A 87 3.21 0.33 34.49
C SER A 87 4.05 1.58 34.76
N ALA A 88 3.64 2.75 34.25
CA ALA A 88 4.32 4.01 34.53
C ALA A 88 4.26 4.38 36.03
N VAL A 89 3.11 4.21 36.68
CA VAL A 89 2.97 4.49 38.13
C VAL A 89 3.81 3.51 38.95
N VAL A 90 3.81 2.23 38.60
CA VAL A 90 4.63 1.22 39.29
C VAL A 90 6.13 1.54 39.15
N ALA A 91 6.59 1.86 37.94
CA ALA A 91 7.99 2.24 37.70
C ALA A 91 8.39 3.48 38.52
N LEU A 92 7.53 4.50 38.58
CA LEU A 92 7.77 5.71 39.38
C LEU A 92 7.84 5.41 40.88
N VAL A 93 6.90 4.63 41.41
CA VAL A 93 6.87 4.27 42.83
C VAL A 93 8.11 3.46 43.21
N LEU A 94 8.52 2.49 42.39
CA LEU A 94 9.73 1.72 42.61
C LEU A 94 10.99 2.60 42.54
N ALA A 95 11.06 3.51 41.55
CA ALA A 95 12.19 4.44 41.43
C ALA A 95 12.35 5.29 42.70
N LEU A 96 11.24 5.82 43.24
CA LEU A 96 11.24 6.62 44.47
C LEU A 96 11.56 5.79 45.72
N ALA A 97 10.98 4.60 45.85
CA ALA A 97 11.20 3.73 47.00
C ALA A 97 12.65 3.26 47.10
N PHE A 98 13.22 2.78 45.99
CA PHE A 98 14.63 2.38 45.93
C PHE A 98 15.57 3.58 46.02
N GLY A 99 15.19 4.74 45.47
CA GLY A 99 15.95 5.97 45.62
C GLY A 99 16.03 6.44 47.07
N TYR A 100 14.91 6.40 47.80
CA TYR A 100 14.87 6.69 49.23
C TYR A 100 15.68 5.68 50.05
N TRP A 101 15.59 4.39 49.73
CA TRP A 101 16.37 3.36 50.40
C TRP A 101 17.87 3.54 50.16
N THR A 102 18.27 3.87 48.93
CA THR A 102 19.66 4.20 48.58
C THR A 102 20.17 5.38 49.42
N TRP A 103 19.39 6.46 49.50
CA TRP A 103 19.71 7.62 50.33
C TRP A 103 19.84 7.28 51.82
N PHE A 104 18.97 6.41 52.34
CA PHE A 104 19.02 5.98 53.74
C PHE A 104 20.28 5.16 54.05
N ILE A 105 20.69 4.26 53.15
CA ILE A 105 21.91 3.46 53.30
C ILE A 105 23.16 4.36 53.24
N ASP A 106 23.18 5.28 52.27
CA ASP A 106 24.30 6.21 52.05
C ASP A 106 24.50 7.12 53.28
N ARG A 107 23.40 7.60 53.87
CA ARG A 107 23.42 8.39 55.11
C ARG A 107 24.01 7.66 56.32
N ASN A 108 24.02 6.32 56.31
CA ASN A 108 24.56 5.49 57.38
C ASN A 108 26.01 5.01 57.08
N ASP A 109 26.71 5.63 56.13
CA ASP A 109 28.09 5.32 55.71
C ASP A 109 28.30 3.90 55.09
N PHE A 110 27.22 3.22 54.69
CA PHE A 110 27.29 1.90 54.03
C PHE A 110 27.33 2.01 52.50
N VAL A 111 28.32 2.74 51.98
CA VAL A 111 28.42 3.15 50.56
C VAL A 111 28.39 1.97 49.57
N TRP A 112 28.99 0.83 49.90
CA TRP A 112 29.02 -0.31 48.97
C TRP A 112 27.66 -1.01 48.79
N TYR A 113 26.79 -0.96 49.80
CA TYR A 113 25.44 -1.56 49.71
C TYR A 113 24.43 -0.66 49.02
N SER A 114 24.71 0.65 48.85
CA SER A 114 23.81 1.60 48.19
C SER A 114 23.84 1.46 46.65
N VAL A 115 24.89 0.86 46.08
CA VAL A 115 25.03 0.64 44.63
C VAL A 115 23.88 -0.21 44.07
N PHE A 116 23.48 -1.26 44.78
CA PHE A 116 22.42 -2.16 44.35
C PHE A 116 21.03 -1.47 44.24
N PRO A 117 20.48 -0.90 45.32
CA PRO A 117 19.21 -0.17 45.23
C PRO A 117 19.30 1.08 44.33
N GLY A 118 20.47 1.72 44.25
CA GLY A 118 20.68 2.87 43.38
C GLY A 118 20.58 2.52 41.90
N THR A 119 21.17 1.39 41.50
CA THR A 119 21.07 0.88 40.11
C THR A 119 19.63 0.53 39.76
N VAL A 120 18.89 -0.13 40.67
CA VAL A 120 17.47 -0.44 40.46
C VAL A 120 16.63 0.83 40.30
N SER A 121 16.85 1.84 41.14
CA SER A 121 16.17 3.14 41.05
C SER A 121 16.43 3.82 39.70
N ALA A 122 17.70 3.85 39.25
CA ALA A 122 18.07 4.43 37.96
C ALA A 122 17.42 3.70 36.78
N LEU A 123 17.42 2.36 36.76
CA LEU A 123 16.77 1.56 35.72
C LEU A 123 15.25 1.81 35.68
N MET A 124 14.60 1.95 36.84
CA MET A 124 13.17 2.26 36.93
C MET A 124 12.86 3.68 36.45
N ALA A 125 13.72 4.66 36.73
CA ALA A 125 13.59 6.01 36.21
C ALA A 125 13.75 6.06 34.67
N ILE A 126 14.71 5.30 34.12
CA ILE A 126 14.90 5.14 32.68
C ILE A 126 13.67 4.47 32.04
N SER A 127 13.15 3.41 32.66
CA SER A 127 11.93 2.72 32.21
C SER A 127 10.71 3.63 32.20
N PHE A 128 10.51 4.39 33.29
CA PHE A 128 9.47 5.42 33.39
C PHE A 128 9.58 6.44 32.25
N TRP A 129 10.80 6.93 31.97
CA TRP A 129 11.05 7.85 30.87
C TRP A 129 10.77 7.21 29.50
N GLY A 130 11.14 5.94 29.32
CA GLY A 130 10.88 5.16 28.11
C GLY A 130 9.40 5.12 27.73
N HIS A 131 8.50 5.02 28.70
CA HIS A 131 7.05 5.06 28.47
C HIS A 131 6.53 6.38 27.84
N PHE A 132 7.27 7.48 27.95
CA PHE A 132 6.90 8.76 27.34
C PHE A 132 7.59 9.02 25.99
N VAL A 133 8.80 8.49 25.81
CA VAL A 133 9.62 8.75 24.62
C VAL A 133 9.27 7.80 23.47
N ASN A 134 9.07 6.51 23.75
CA ASN A 134 8.93 5.46 22.73
C ASN A 134 7.54 4.83 22.77
N ARG A 135 6.50 5.64 22.55
CA ARG A 135 5.11 5.13 22.53
C ARG A 135 4.81 4.50 21.19
N ASP A 136 4.37 3.24 21.24
CA ASP A 136 3.91 2.49 20.08
C ASP A 136 2.77 3.21 19.37
N LEU A 137 2.77 3.04 18.05
CA LEU A 137 1.70 3.44 17.16
C LEU A 137 0.51 2.50 17.37
N ILE A 138 -0.71 3.00 17.15
CA ILE A 138 -1.89 2.12 17.12
C ILE A 138 -1.75 1.26 15.87
N ASP A 139 -1.85 -0.06 16.06
CA ASP A 139 -1.81 -1.04 14.98
C ASP A 139 -3.25 -1.17 14.48
N ASP A 140 -3.50 -0.81 13.22
CA ASP A 140 -4.81 -1.03 12.61
C ASP A 140 -4.92 -2.52 12.26
N SER A 141 -5.64 -3.26 13.10
CA SER A 141 -5.73 -4.73 13.09
C SER A 141 -6.43 -5.33 11.86
N ASP A 142 -6.99 -4.49 10.99
CA ASP A 142 -7.85 -4.92 9.89
C ASP A 142 -7.13 -4.91 8.53
N LEU A 143 -5.84 -4.56 8.50
CA LEU A 143 -5.05 -4.52 7.28
C LEU A 143 -4.27 -5.82 7.05
N PRO A 144 -4.09 -6.25 5.78
CA PRO A 144 -3.21 -7.36 5.43
C PRO A 144 -1.78 -7.15 5.95
N ALA A 145 -1.06 -8.24 6.23
CA ALA A 145 0.32 -8.16 6.68
C ALA A 145 1.20 -7.35 5.71
N GLY A 146 1.84 -6.29 6.20
CA GLY A 146 2.67 -5.39 5.39
C GLY A 146 1.92 -4.27 4.66
N ALA A 147 0.60 -4.13 4.88
CA ALA A 147 -0.20 -3.02 4.35
C ALA A 147 -0.41 -1.91 5.41
N HIS A 148 -0.38 -0.65 4.97
CA HIS A 148 -0.64 0.53 5.78
C HIS A 148 -1.85 1.30 5.22
N ALA A 149 -2.76 1.80 6.06
CA ALA A 149 -3.95 2.53 5.60
C ALA A 149 -3.58 3.76 4.78
N LEU A 150 -4.32 4.03 3.69
CA LEU A 150 -4.08 5.19 2.83
C LEU A 150 -4.76 6.46 3.38
N ALA A 151 -5.98 6.32 3.93
CA ALA A 151 -6.59 7.35 4.76
C ALA A 151 -6.29 7.06 6.22
N THR A 152 -5.25 7.71 6.72
CA THR A 152 -5.08 7.93 8.15
C THR A 152 -5.80 9.21 8.53
N ASP A 153 -6.32 9.28 9.76
CA ASP A 153 -6.76 10.55 10.40
C ASP A 153 -5.62 11.58 10.54
N ASP A 154 -4.40 11.21 10.12
CA ASP A 154 -3.18 12.00 10.19
C ASP A 154 -2.99 12.85 8.92
N GLY A 155 -3.01 14.17 9.09
CA GLY A 155 -2.81 15.14 8.02
C GLY A 155 -1.44 15.04 7.36
N ASP A 156 -0.41 14.58 8.07
CA ASP A 156 0.95 14.48 7.50
C ASP A 156 1.07 13.31 6.51
N GLU A 157 0.39 12.19 6.77
CA GLU A 157 0.32 11.05 5.84
C GLU A 157 -0.64 11.31 4.67
N GLN A 158 -1.75 12.04 4.88
CA GLN A 158 -2.60 12.49 3.77
C GLN A 158 -1.86 13.45 2.82
N ILE A 159 -1.05 14.36 3.37
CA ILE A 159 -0.25 15.26 2.53
C ILE A 159 0.91 14.48 1.89
N ALA A 160 1.58 13.57 2.59
CA ALA A 160 2.60 12.71 1.97
C ALA A 160 2.03 11.81 0.87
N ASN A 161 0.83 11.24 1.05
CA ASN A 161 0.16 10.39 0.05
C ASN A 161 -0.34 11.20 -1.14
N SER A 162 -0.94 12.37 -0.91
CA SER A 162 -1.33 13.28 -2.01
C SER A 162 -0.14 13.84 -2.77
N VAL A 163 0.98 14.10 -2.08
CA VAL A 163 2.24 14.51 -2.70
C VAL A 163 2.90 13.36 -3.45
N ILE A 164 2.88 12.13 -2.94
CA ILE A 164 3.35 10.95 -3.68
C ILE A 164 2.49 10.75 -4.92
N LEU A 165 1.15 10.83 -4.81
CA LEU A 165 0.23 10.76 -5.94
C LEU A 165 0.50 11.87 -6.97
N ALA A 166 0.72 13.10 -6.51
CA ALA A 166 0.98 14.25 -7.38
C ALA A 166 2.38 14.22 -8.01
N ALA A 167 3.39 13.74 -7.27
CA ALA A 167 4.78 13.64 -7.71
C ALA A 167 5.03 12.42 -8.62
N THR A 168 4.16 11.40 -8.58
CA THR A 168 4.17 10.32 -9.58
C THR A 168 3.63 10.73 -10.96
N GLY A 169 3.32 12.02 -11.17
CA GLY A 169 2.76 12.55 -12.40
C GLY A 169 1.25 12.72 -12.27
N GLY A 170 0.80 13.96 -12.44
CA GLY A 170 -0.57 14.39 -12.17
C GLY A 170 -1.61 13.67 -13.03
N ILE A 171 -2.78 13.48 -12.42
CA ILE A 171 -4.01 12.92 -13.00
C ILE A 171 -3.73 11.63 -13.75
N ASP A 172 -3.76 10.53 -13.01
CA ASP A 172 -3.58 9.20 -13.54
C ASP A 172 -4.61 8.88 -14.64
N ASP A 173 -4.23 9.12 -15.90
CA ASP A 173 -5.04 8.83 -17.09
C ASP A 173 -5.52 7.37 -17.13
N ARG A 174 -4.94 6.48 -16.31
CA ARG A 174 -5.43 5.11 -16.14
C ARG A 174 -6.86 5.05 -15.61
N PHE A 175 -7.30 6.02 -14.80
CA PHE A 175 -8.67 6.10 -14.27
C PHE A 175 -9.61 6.93 -15.14
N ASN A 176 -9.09 7.65 -16.14
CA ASN A 176 -9.92 8.37 -17.10
C ASN A 176 -10.66 7.38 -18.01
N ASP A 177 -11.73 7.84 -18.67
CA ASP A 177 -12.52 7.00 -19.60
C ASP A 177 -11.61 6.41 -20.70
N GLY A 178 -11.60 5.09 -20.83
CA GLY A 178 -10.71 4.36 -21.74
C GLY A 178 -9.29 4.11 -21.22
N GLY A 179 -8.99 4.57 -20.00
CA GLY A 179 -7.75 4.24 -19.29
C GLY A 179 -7.69 2.77 -18.84
N GLN A 180 -6.49 2.30 -18.50
CA GLN A 180 -6.23 0.91 -18.08
C GLN A 180 -7.16 0.41 -16.98
N VAL A 181 -7.36 1.24 -15.95
CA VAL A 181 -8.14 0.89 -14.77
C VAL A 181 -9.63 0.98 -15.09
N ASP A 182 -10.05 2.02 -15.82
CA ASP A 182 -11.44 2.15 -16.29
C ASP A 182 -11.88 0.94 -17.12
N VAL A 183 -11.07 0.53 -18.10
CA VAL A 183 -11.34 -0.64 -18.95
C VAL A 183 -11.54 -1.90 -18.11
N VAL A 184 -10.70 -2.13 -17.11
CA VAL A 184 -10.82 -3.30 -16.23
C VAL A 184 -12.08 -3.23 -15.37
N PHE A 185 -12.38 -2.07 -14.77
CA PHE A 185 -13.62 -1.91 -13.99
C PHE A 185 -14.88 -2.11 -14.84
N ARG A 186 -14.90 -1.54 -16.05
CA ARG A 186 -16.01 -1.71 -17.00
C ARG A 186 -16.16 -3.16 -17.43
N PHE A 187 -15.05 -3.83 -17.75
CA PHE A 187 -15.03 -5.26 -18.07
C PHE A 187 -15.67 -6.07 -16.93
N CYS A 188 -15.20 -5.88 -15.70
CA CYS A 188 -15.73 -6.56 -14.51
C CYS A 188 -17.23 -6.30 -14.30
N ARG A 189 -17.67 -5.04 -14.40
CA ARG A 189 -19.07 -4.66 -14.22
C ARG A 189 -20.00 -5.27 -15.27
N PHE A 190 -19.60 -5.25 -16.54
CA PHE A 190 -20.37 -5.90 -17.61
C PHE A 190 -20.43 -7.42 -17.41
N ALA A 191 -19.30 -8.03 -17.08
CA ALA A 191 -19.24 -9.47 -16.84
C ALA A 191 -20.08 -9.90 -15.63
N GLN A 192 -20.10 -9.12 -14.55
CA GLN A 192 -20.94 -9.37 -13.36
C GLN A 192 -22.44 -9.18 -13.65
N SER A 193 -22.78 -8.26 -14.56
CA SER A 193 -24.17 -7.89 -14.89
C SER A 193 -24.83 -8.79 -15.95
N TRP A 194 -24.29 -9.99 -16.19
CA TRP A 194 -24.75 -10.93 -17.24
C TRP A 194 -24.64 -10.34 -18.67
N GLN A 195 -23.77 -9.36 -18.87
CA GLN A 195 -23.53 -8.69 -20.16
C GLN A 195 -22.15 -9.07 -20.72
N PHE A 196 -21.84 -10.38 -20.75
CA PHE A 196 -20.54 -10.87 -21.23
C PHE A 196 -20.19 -10.39 -22.64
N GLU A 197 -21.16 -10.27 -23.55
CA GLU A 197 -20.91 -9.78 -24.91
C GLU A 197 -20.46 -8.31 -24.97
N GLU A 198 -20.83 -7.50 -23.98
CA GLU A 198 -20.30 -6.14 -23.83
C GLU A 198 -18.92 -6.16 -23.18
N ALA A 199 -18.70 -7.06 -22.21
CA ALA A 199 -17.39 -7.25 -21.58
C ALA A 199 -16.32 -7.64 -22.60
N ILE A 200 -16.59 -8.57 -23.52
CA ILE A 200 -15.60 -9.02 -24.52
C ILE A 200 -15.21 -7.94 -25.53
N LYS A 201 -15.99 -6.86 -25.68
CA LYS A 201 -15.57 -5.70 -26.50
C LYS A 201 -14.41 -4.93 -25.87
N LEU A 202 -14.21 -5.12 -24.56
CA LEU A 202 -13.10 -4.56 -23.79
C LEU A 202 -11.97 -5.58 -23.61
N ALA A 203 -12.05 -6.75 -24.22
CA ALA A 203 -11.05 -7.81 -24.13
C ALA A 203 -10.25 -7.93 -25.43
N ASP A 204 -9.03 -8.43 -25.31
CA ASP A 204 -8.17 -8.76 -26.44
C ASP A 204 -8.76 -9.92 -27.24
N ALA A 205 -8.62 -9.88 -28.57
CA ALA A 205 -9.10 -10.94 -29.45
C ALA A 205 -8.47 -12.30 -29.13
N ASN A 206 -7.17 -12.31 -28.80
CA ASN A 206 -6.45 -13.53 -28.41
C ASN A 206 -7.00 -14.09 -27.10
N TRP A 207 -7.39 -13.23 -26.16
CA TRP A 207 -8.00 -13.66 -24.91
C TRP A 207 -9.33 -14.39 -25.17
N LEU A 208 -10.19 -13.82 -26.02
CA LEU A 208 -11.48 -14.41 -26.37
C LEU A 208 -11.30 -15.76 -27.09
N GLU A 209 -10.39 -15.82 -28.07
CA GLU A 209 -10.09 -17.06 -28.79
C GLU A 209 -9.60 -18.14 -27.83
N CYS A 210 -8.68 -17.81 -26.91
CA CYS A 210 -8.22 -18.74 -25.87
C CYS A 210 -9.38 -19.22 -24.99
N ARG A 211 -10.30 -18.33 -24.57
CA ARG A 211 -11.45 -18.72 -23.72
C ARG A 211 -12.33 -19.72 -24.44
N LEU A 212 -12.62 -19.46 -25.71
CA LEU A 212 -13.45 -20.34 -26.52
C LEU A 212 -12.76 -21.70 -26.77
N LYS A 213 -11.46 -21.69 -27.08
CA LYS A 213 -10.64 -22.91 -27.20
C LYS A 213 -10.63 -23.71 -25.89
N ALA A 214 -10.47 -23.06 -24.74
CA ALA A 214 -10.51 -23.71 -23.43
C ALA A 214 -11.88 -24.32 -23.12
N TRP A 215 -12.96 -23.61 -23.43
CA TRP A 215 -14.31 -24.14 -23.26
C TRP A 215 -14.56 -25.36 -24.15
N LEU A 216 -14.19 -25.31 -25.44
CA LEU A 216 -14.29 -26.45 -26.35
C LEU A 216 -13.42 -27.63 -25.89
N TRP A 217 -12.19 -27.36 -25.44
CA TRP A 217 -11.27 -28.36 -24.90
C TRP A 217 -11.84 -29.10 -23.69
N ASN A 218 -12.52 -28.37 -22.80
CA ASN A 218 -13.15 -28.92 -21.60
C ASN A 218 -14.44 -29.70 -21.93
N ASN A 219 -15.04 -29.43 -23.09
CA ASN A 219 -16.26 -30.11 -23.58
C ASN A 219 -15.98 -31.10 -24.73
N ARG A 220 -14.74 -31.62 -24.83
CA ARG A 220 -14.36 -32.59 -25.88
C ARG A 220 -15.16 -33.89 -25.87
N SER A 221 -15.75 -34.27 -24.74
CA SER A 221 -16.69 -35.39 -24.67
C SER A 221 -17.92 -35.20 -25.58
N VAL A 222 -18.29 -33.95 -25.87
CA VAL A 222 -19.42 -33.58 -26.75
C VAL A 222 -18.94 -33.30 -28.18
N PHE A 223 -17.85 -32.53 -28.32
CA PHE A 223 -17.39 -32.04 -29.64
C PHE A 223 -16.42 -32.98 -30.38
N GLY A 224 -15.76 -33.88 -29.65
CA GLY A 224 -14.72 -34.80 -30.11
C GLY A 224 -13.30 -34.26 -29.87
N ASP A 225 -12.30 -35.11 -30.11
CA ASP A 225 -10.87 -34.82 -29.90
C ASP A 225 -10.14 -34.32 -31.18
N ASP A 226 -10.84 -34.20 -32.31
CA ASP A 226 -10.24 -33.73 -33.56
C ASP A 226 -9.98 -32.21 -33.53
N LEU A 227 -8.70 -31.83 -33.44
CA LEU A 227 -8.27 -30.44 -33.35
C LEU A 227 -8.69 -29.60 -34.56
N MET A 228 -8.67 -30.17 -35.77
CA MET A 228 -9.06 -29.44 -36.99
C MET A 228 -10.55 -29.07 -36.96
N LYS A 229 -11.37 -29.97 -36.41
CA LYS A 229 -12.79 -29.73 -36.20
C LYS A 229 -13.02 -28.68 -35.12
N LEU A 230 -12.27 -28.73 -34.02
CA LEU A 230 -12.36 -27.73 -32.95
C LEU A 230 -11.96 -26.34 -33.44
N ASP A 231 -10.88 -26.20 -34.22
CA ASP A 231 -10.49 -24.92 -34.83
C ASP A 231 -11.57 -24.39 -35.77
N SER A 232 -12.18 -25.26 -36.58
CA SER A 232 -13.29 -24.86 -37.45
C SER A 232 -14.49 -24.31 -36.68
N LEU A 233 -14.81 -24.90 -35.51
CA LEU A 233 -15.88 -24.43 -34.62
C LEU A 233 -15.53 -23.08 -33.97
N VAL A 234 -14.27 -22.86 -33.61
CA VAL A 234 -13.78 -21.56 -33.09
C VAL A 234 -13.96 -20.49 -34.16
N ASP A 235 -13.49 -20.74 -35.37
CA ASP A 235 -13.58 -19.79 -36.49
C ASP A 235 -15.04 -19.45 -36.82
N GLU A 236 -15.93 -20.46 -36.83
CA GLU A 236 -17.36 -20.27 -37.06
C GLU A 236 -18.00 -19.40 -35.97
N ALA A 237 -17.76 -19.73 -34.70
CA ALA A 237 -18.31 -19.02 -33.57
C ALA A 237 -17.78 -17.58 -33.45
N LEU A 238 -16.51 -17.33 -33.80
CA LEU A 238 -15.95 -15.97 -33.82
C LEU A 238 -16.48 -15.13 -34.99
N ARG A 239 -16.75 -15.74 -36.15
CA ARG A 239 -17.25 -15.06 -37.35
C ARG A 239 -18.74 -14.73 -37.27
N ASP A 240 -19.56 -15.68 -36.80
CA ASP A 240 -21.02 -15.52 -36.72
C ASP A 240 -21.56 -15.83 -35.31
N ARG A 241 -21.23 -14.93 -34.39
CA ARG A 241 -21.59 -14.99 -32.96
C ARG A 241 -23.10 -15.17 -32.76
N SER A 242 -23.93 -14.46 -33.52
CA SER A 242 -25.38 -14.45 -33.33
C SER A 242 -26.08 -15.74 -33.79
N ALA A 243 -25.53 -16.44 -34.79
CA ALA A 243 -26.17 -17.63 -35.35
C ALA A 243 -25.62 -18.95 -34.79
N SER A 244 -24.43 -18.92 -34.18
CA SER A 244 -23.76 -20.12 -33.68
C SER A 244 -24.34 -20.60 -32.35
N GLU A 245 -24.86 -21.83 -32.32
CA GLU A 245 -25.29 -22.49 -31.08
C GLU A 245 -24.11 -22.65 -30.10
N VAL A 246 -22.92 -22.94 -30.63
CA VAL A 246 -21.66 -23.03 -29.87
C VAL A 246 -21.37 -21.71 -29.17
N TRP A 247 -21.55 -20.57 -29.85
CA TRP A 247 -21.33 -19.25 -29.25
C TRP A 247 -22.30 -18.98 -28.11
N ARG A 248 -23.60 -19.25 -28.30
CA ARG A 248 -24.62 -19.02 -27.28
C ARG A 248 -24.33 -19.84 -26.01
N ASP A 249 -24.00 -21.12 -26.17
CA ASP A 249 -23.73 -22.01 -25.05
C ASP A 249 -22.43 -21.62 -24.33
N PHE A 250 -21.42 -21.18 -25.07
CA PHE A 250 -20.19 -20.59 -24.53
C PHE A 250 -20.48 -19.34 -23.68
N VAL A 251 -21.22 -18.38 -24.23
CA VAL A 251 -21.59 -17.13 -23.52
C VAL A 251 -22.41 -17.42 -22.27
N GLU A 252 -23.37 -18.35 -22.33
CA GLU A 252 -24.15 -18.74 -21.15
C GLU A 252 -23.27 -19.36 -20.06
N THR A 253 -22.36 -20.26 -20.45
CA THR A 253 -21.41 -20.90 -19.53
C THR A 253 -20.48 -19.87 -18.89
N GLU A 254 -19.90 -18.98 -19.67
CA GLU A 254 -18.98 -17.93 -19.20
C GLU A 254 -19.67 -16.96 -18.25
N ASN A 255 -20.88 -16.49 -18.58
CA ASN A 255 -21.67 -15.64 -17.69
C ASN A 255 -21.90 -16.33 -16.33
N ARG A 256 -22.26 -17.62 -16.34
CA ARG A 256 -22.49 -18.39 -15.12
C ARG A 256 -21.20 -18.52 -14.31
N SER A 257 -20.11 -18.95 -14.93
CA SER A 257 -18.82 -19.11 -14.25
C SER A 257 -18.28 -17.81 -13.67
N ILE A 258 -18.40 -16.70 -14.40
CA ILE A 258 -17.99 -15.38 -13.91
C ILE A 258 -18.90 -14.92 -12.76
N ASN A 259 -20.21 -15.11 -12.86
CA ASN A 259 -21.12 -14.73 -11.78
C ASN A 259 -20.88 -15.58 -10.52
N GLU A 260 -20.60 -16.88 -10.67
CA GLU A 260 -20.24 -17.75 -9.54
C GLU A 260 -18.94 -17.28 -8.86
N ALA A 261 -17.92 -16.88 -9.64
CA ALA A 261 -16.63 -16.43 -9.13
C ALA A 261 -16.66 -15.00 -8.55
N TRP A 262 -17.31 -14.06 -9.25
CA TRP A 262 -17.24 -12.61 -8.97
C TRP A 262 -18.55 -12.00 -8.49
N GLY A 263 -19.66 -12.75 -8.46
CA GLY A 263 -20.99 -12.23 -8.11
C GLY A 263 -21.11 -11.68 -6.68
N LYS A 264 -20.19 -12.06 -5.78
CA LYS A 264 -20.12 -11.54 -4.40
C LYS A 264 -19.14 -10.37 -4.24
N ILE A 265 -18.39 -10.02 -5.27
CA ILE A 265 -17.39 -8.96 -5.23
C ILE A 265 -18.11 -7.63 -5.46
N ASP A 266 -18.03 -6.73 -4.48
CA ASP A 266 -18.49 -5.36 -4.64
C ASP A 266 -17.38 -4.51 -5.27
N PHE A 267 -17.45 -4.33 -6.60
CA PHE A 267 -16.46 -3.56 -7.35
C PHE A 267 -16.48 -2.06 -6.99
N ASP A 268 -17.54 -1.54 -6.39
CA ASP A 268 -17.59 -0.14 -5.92
C ASP A 268 -16.77 0.06 -4.64
N GLN A 269 -16.47 -1.04 -3.94
CA GLN A 269 -15.54 -1.08 -2.82
C GLN A 269 -14.15 -1.58 -3.23
N MET A 270 -13.82 -1.63 -4.52
CA MET A 270 -12.49 -1.96 -5.00
C MET A 270 -11.73 -0.73 -5.49
N GLY A 271 -10.41 -0.77 -5.32
CA GLY A 271 -9.49 0.27 -5.71
C GLY A 271 -8.37 -0.35 -6.54
N ALA A 272 -7.72 0.46 -7.36
CA ALA A 272 -6.64 -0.01 -8.20
C ALA A 272 -5.26 0.39 -7.66
N GLY A 273 -4.25 -0.41 -7.96
CA GLY A 273 -2.87 -0.12 -7.61
C GLY A 273 -2.40 1.25 -8.12
N SER A 274 -1.87 2.07 -7.21
CA SER A 274 -1.42 3.44 -7.49
C SER A 274 -0.20 3.54 -8.41
N ARG A 275 0.60 2.48 -8.53
CA ARG A 275 1.73 2.43 -9.46
C ARG A 275 1.41 1.58 -10.68
N ARG A 276 1.75 2.11 -11.85
CA ARG A 276 1.74 1.35 -13.11
C ARG A 276 2.76 0.21 -13.02
N ARG A 277 2.33 -1.02 -13.31
CA ARG A 277 3.18 -2.21 -13.36
C ARG A 277 3.33 -2.66 -14.80
N ARG A 278 4.40 -2.20 -15.46
CA ARG A 278 4.66 -2.54 -16.87
C ARG A 278 5.33 -3.91 -16.96
N VAL A 279 4.77 -4.79 -17.79
CA VAL A 279 5.34 -6.12 -18.10
C VAL A 279 6.10 -6.08 -19.42
N ALA A 280 5.55 -5.38 -20.42
CA ALA A 280 6.15 -5.17 -21.74
C ALA A 280 5.79 -3.75 -22.26
N PRO A 281 6.37 -3.25 -23.36
CA PRO A 281 6.11 -1.88 -23.85
C PRO A 281 4.62 -1.52 -24.01
N ASP A 282 3.83 -2.51 -24.40
CA ASP A 282 2.40 -2.50 -24.71
C ASP A 282 1.54 -3.21 -23.65
N TYR A 283 2.15 -3.87 -22.67
CA TYR A 283 1.43 -4.61 -21.62
C TYR A 283 1.65 -4.04 -20.22
N ASP A 284 0.55 -3.86 -19.50
CA ASP A 284 0.56 -3.46 -18.09
C ASP A 284 -0.31 -4.39 -17.25
N VAL A 285 -0.02 -4.45 -15.95
CA VAL A 285 -0.80 -5.15 -14.95
C VAL A 285 -1.59 -4.16 -14.12
N VAL A 286 -2.90 -4.37 -14.08
CA VAL A 286 -3.85 -3.71 -13.17
C VAL A 286 -4.18 -4.67 -12.04
N ILE A 287 -4.04 -4.19 -10.81
CA ILE A 287 -4.42 -4.94 -9.61
C ILE A 287 -5.60 -4.21 -9.00
N LEU A 288 -6.75 -4.87 -8.94
CA LEU A 288 -7.91 -4.42 -8.19
C LEU A 288 -7.89 -5.08 -6.82
N ALA A 289 -8.07 -4.31 -5.77
CA ALA A 289 -8.04 -4.82 -4.42
C ALA A 289 -9.11 -4.12 -3.56
N PRO A 290 -9.73 -4.82 -2.60
CA PRO A 290 -10.81 -4.25 -1.80
C PRO A 290 -10.27 -3.07 -0.99
N VAL A 291 -10.91 -1.92 -1.14
CA VAL A 291 -10.69 -0.72 -0.36
C VAL A 291 -11.50 -0.89 0.91
N GLY A 292 -10.83 -1.21 2.03
CA GLY A 292 -11.50 -1.28 3.32
C GLY A 292 -12.12 0.07 3.73
N SER A 293 -12.61 0.15 4.96
CA SER A 293 -13.09 1.41 5.58
C SER A 293 -12.05 2.53 5.58
N THR A 294 -10.77 2.22 5.31
CA THR A 294 -9.63 3.13 5.26
C THR A 294 -9.47 3.86 3.92
N GLY A 295 -10.36 3.68 2.94
CA GLY A 295 -10.27 4.37 1.65
C GLY A 295 -9.05 4.00 0.79
N GLY A 296 -8.26 3.01 1.21
CA GLY A 296 -7.14 2.42 0.49
C GLY A 296 -6.08 1.85 1.43
N TYR A 297 -5.07 1.22 0.87
CA TYR A 297 -3.84 0.87 1.58
C TYR A 297 -2.61 0.97 0.67
N PHE A 298 -1.48 1.26 1.31
CA PHE A 298 -0.16 1.23 0.73
C PHE A 298 0.54 -0.08 1.10
N VAL A 299 1.24 -0.70 0.16
CA VAL A 299 2.05 -1.90 0.40
C VAL A 299 3.48 -1.58 -0.01
N GLU A 300 4.41 -1.70 0.93
CA GLU A 300 5.83 -1.35 0.73
C GLU A 300 6.59 -2.38 -0.13
N SER A 301 6.14 -3.63 -0.13
CA SER A 301 6.76 -4.72 -0.88
C SER A 301 5.75 -5.42 -1.80
N ALA A 302 6.25 -6.25 -2.73
CA ALA A 302 5.42 -7.05 -3.62
C ALA A 302 4.75 -8.21 -2.86
N VAL A 303 3.87 -7.88 -1.91
CA VAL A 303 3.05 -8.86 -1.19
C VAL A 303 1.79 -9.09 -2.01
N GLN A 304 1.41 -10.36 -2.15
CA GLN A 304 0.14 -10.74 -2.74
C GLN A 304 -0.99 -10.29 -1.81
N LEU A 305 -1.91 -9.50 -2.34
CA LEU A 305 -3.01 -8.96 -1.57
C LEU A 305 -4.15 -9.97 -1.51
N PRO A 306 -4.65 -10.33 -0.32
CA PRO A 306 -5.77 -11.26 -0.22
C PRO A 306 -7.01 -10.65 -0.89
N LYS A 307 -7.69 -11.46 -1.72
CA LYS A 307 -8.87 -11.06 -2.51
C LYS A 307 -8.60 -9.95 -3.54
N ALA A 308 -7.34 -9.73 -3.92
CA ALA A 308 -7.03 -8.92 -5.08
C ALA A 308 -7.26 -9.70 -6.38
N LEU A 309 -7.73 -8.99 -7.40
CA LEU A 309 -7.86 -9.48 -8.75
C LEU A 309 -6.77 -8.85 -9.61
N GLN A 310 -6.13 -9.66 -10.43
CA GLN A 310 -5.05 -9.22 -11.29
C GLN A 310 -5.45 -9.33 -12.75
N PHE A 311 -5.27 -8.25 -13.49
CA PHE A 311 -5.58 -8.16 -14.91
C PHE A 311 -4.35 -7.73 -15.68
N LEU A 312 -4.05 -8.46 -16.74
CA LEU A 312 -3.13 -8.01 -17.76
C LEU A 312 -3.93 -7.20 -18.78
N VAL A 313 -3.48 -5.99 -19.08
CA VAL A 313 -4.04 -5.14 -20.11
C VAL A 313 -3.03 -4.91 -21.22
N HIS A 314 -3.51 -4.87 -22.45
CA HIS A 314 -2.73 -4.67 -23.66
C HIS A 314 -3.16 -3.35 -24.31
N ARG A 315 -2.19 -2.53 -24.71
CA ARG A 315 -2.43 -1.33 -25.51
C ARG A 315 -2.35 -1.69 -26.97
N LEU A 316 -3.50 -1.66 -27.63
CA LEU A 316 -3.58 -1.75 -29.09
C LEU A 316 -3.93 -0.36 -29.64
N ASP A 317 -3.08 0.17 -30.51
CA ASP A 317 -3.18 1.55 -31.01
C ASP A 317 -3.28 2.56 -29.85
N ASP A 318 -4.46 3.14 -29.64
CA ASP A 318 -4.77 4.13 -28.60
C ASP A 318 -5.86 3.67 -27.60
N HIS A 319 -6.14 2.38 -27.52
CA HIS A 319 -7.07 1.84 -26.52
C HIS A 319 -6.45 0.70 -25.71
N TRP A 320 -6.92 0.54 -24.48
CA TRP A 320 -6.56 -0.56 -23.61
C TRP A 320 -7.60 -1.67 -23.70
N LEU A 321 -7.13 -2.92 -23.70
CA LEU A 321 -7.96 -4.13 -23.70
C LEU A 321 -7.50 -5.09 -22.60
N VAL A 322 -8.43 -5.83 -22.03
CA VAL A 322 -8.12 -6.91 -21.08
C VAL A 322 -7.55 -8.10 -21.86
N ALA A 323 -6.27 -8.36 -21.65
CA ALA A 323 -5.55 -9.47 -22.27
C ALA A 323 -5.54 -10.73 -21.40
N ASN A 324 -5.64 -10.59 -20.08
CA ASN A 324 -5.77 -11.72 -19.16
C ASN A 324 -6.39 -11.24 -17.82
N HIS A 325 -7.04 -12.14 -17.08
CA HIS A 325 -7.67 -11.84 -15.77
C HIS A 325 -7.23 -12.79 -14.65
N ILE A 326 -6.26 -13.67 -14.92
CA ILE A 326 -5.74 -14.66 -13.96
C ILE A 326 -4.21 -14.65 -13.91
N ALA A 327 -3.55 -14.28 -15.01
CA ALA A 327 -2.10 -14.40 -15.15
C ALA A 327 -1.45 -13.10 -15.69
N THR A 328 -0.13 -13.04 -15.59
CA THR A 328 0.69 -11.91 -16.05
C THR A 328 1.21 -12.05 -17.47
N ALA A 329 1.04 -13.23 -18.08
CA ALA A 329 1.38 -13.50 -19.46
C ALA A 329 0.16 -13.33 -20.37
N ALA A 330 0.40 -12.79 -21.58
CA ALA A 330 -0.60 -12.78 -22.63
C ALA A 330 -0.90 -14.23 -23.05
N PRO A 331 -2.18 -14.63 -23.17
CA PRO A 331 -2.53 -15.99 -23.53
C PRO A 331 -2.21 -16.24 -25.00
N VAL A 332 -1.82 -17.47 -25.34
CA VAL A 332 -1.51 -17.88 -26.71
C VAL A 332 -2.55 -18.91 -27.17
N PRO A 333 -3.23 -18.69 -28.32
CA PRO A 333 -4.35 -19.54 -28.76
C PRO A 333 -3.89 -20.86 -29.40
N THR A 334 -3.29 -21.74 -28.59
CA THR A 334 -2.82 -23.08 -28.99
C THR A 334 -3.73 -24.21 -28.52
N TRP A 335 -3.45 -25.43 -28.98
CA TRP A 335 -3.99 -26.67 -28.40
C TRP A 335 -2.87 -27.48 -27.73
N PRO A 336 -3.03 -27.93 -26.48
CA PRO A 336 -4.04 -27.48 -25.53
C PRO A 336 -3.93 -25.95 -25.26
N PRO A 337 -5.04 -25.30 -24.85
CA PRO A 337 -5.02 -23.89 -24.53
C PRO A 337 -4.12 -23.66 -23.31
N THR A 338 -3.19 -22.71 -23.44
CA THR A 338 -2.23 -22.35 -22.39
C THR A 338 -2.47 -20.92 -21.94
N TRP A 339 -2.75 -20.76 -20.65
CA TRP A 339 -3.13 -19.49 -20.01
C TRP A 339 -1.97 -18.83 -19.26
N TRP A 340 -0.85 -19.54 -19.14
CA TRP A 340 0.29 -19.23 -18.29
C TRP A 340 1.59 -19.56 -19.03
N ALA A 341 2.66 -18.83 -18.71
CA ALA A 341 4.01 -19.25 -19.06
C ALA A 341 4.53 -20.28 -18.04
N ILE A 342 5.43 -21.16 -18.46
CA ILE A 342 6.17 -22.02 -17.52
C ILE A 342 6.95 -21.10 -16.57
N GLY A 343 6.62 -21.14 -15.27
CA GLY A 343 7.17 -20.25 -14.23
C GLY A 343 6.27 -19.06 -13.84
N ASP A 344 4.99 -19.06 -14.20
CA ASP A 344 4.02 -18.09 -13.65
C ASP A 344 3.77 -18.37 -12.16
N PRO A 345 3.96 -17.39 -11.25
CA PRO A 345 3.71 -17.56 -9.81
C PRO A 345 2.30 -18.08 -9.50
N ALA A 346 1.31 -17.77 -10.34
CA ALA A 346 -0.07 -18.21 -10.15
C ALA A 346 -0.25 -19.74 -10.28
N LEU A 347 0.68 -20.46 -10.93
CA LEU A 347 0.67 -21.93 -11.03
C LEU A 347 1.29 -22.61 -9.81
N GLU A 348 2.39 -22.06 -9.28
CA GLU A 348 3.07 -22.60 -8.10
C GLU A 348 2.14 -22.63 -6.87
N GLU A 349 1.12 -21.77 -6.87
CA GLU A 349 0.11 -21.67 -5.81
C GLU A 349 -1.10 -22.61 -5.98
N LEU A 350 -1.37 -23.14 -7.18
CA LEU A 350 -2.45 -24.12 -7.40
C LEU A 350 -2.02 -25.56 -7.07
N GLU A 351 -0.72 -25.82 -6.97
CA GLU A 351 -0.14 -27.10 -6.58
C GLU A 351 0.05 -27.25 -5.05
N HIS A 352 -0.32 -26.22 -4.27
CA HIS A 352 -0.33 -26.19 -2.80
C HIS A 352 -1.73 -25.98 -2.25
#